data_AF-A0A2L2XDH1-F1
#
_entry.id   AF-A0A2L2XDH1-F1
#
_cell.length_a   1.000
_cell.length_b   1.000
_cell.length_c   1.000
_cell.angle_alpha   90.00
_cell.angle_beta   90.00
_cell.angle_gamma   90.00
#
_symmetry.space_group_name_H-M   'P 1'
#
loop_
_entity.id
_entity.type
_entity.pdbx_description
1 polymer ?
#
loop_
_entity_poly.entity_id
_entity_poly.type
_entity_poly.pdbx_seq_one_letter_code
_entity_poly.pdbx_strand_id
1 'polypeptide(L)'
;MRKERPSFDNFKQCFKDIINEYSPGIEVPDSTKWTEIADGETRNKILRRMKERMEVEYGVELVIAPEIYNLDTSLEGLLARLHHVFSTVYLMERINDKIRARQH
;
A
#
# COMPACT_ATOMS: atom_id res chain seq x y z
N MET A 1 -8.28 -8.17 -16.41
CA MET A 1 -6.83 -8.53 -16.46
C MET A 1 -6.18 -7.92 -15.24
N ARG A 2 -5.45 -8.69 -14.42
CA ARG A 2 -4.69 -8.14 -13.27
C ARG A 2 -3.57 -7.23 -13.80
N LYS A 3 -3.41 -6.04 -13.23
CA LYS A 3 -2.33 -5.12 -13.62
C LYS A 3 -0.95 -5.71 -13.25
N GLU A 4 0.10 -5.27 -13.94
CA GLU A 4 1.48 -5.56 -13.54
C GLU A 4 1.80 -4.93 -12.18
N ARG A 5 2.80 -5.46 -11.47
CA ARG A 5 3.26 -4.92 -10.18
C ARG A 5 3.55 -3.41 -10.33
N PRO A 6 3.03 -2.55 -9.44
CA PRO A 6 3.32 -1.12 -9.51
C PRO A 6 4.79 -0.86 -9.21
N SER A 7 5.36 0.13 -9.91
CA SER A 7 6.59 0.77 -9.47
C SER A 7 6.40 1.43 -8.10
N PHE A 8 7.50 1.76 -7.42
CA PHE A 8 7.42 2.47 -6.15
C PHE A 8 6.72 3.81 -6.30
N ASP A 9 7.01 4.57 -7.36
CA ASP A 9 6.40 5.87 -7.61
C ASP A 9 4.88 5.78 -7.83
N ASN A 10 4.41 4.79 -8.59
CA ASN A 10 2.97 4.58 -8.78
C ASN A 10 2.28 4.16 -7.48
N PHE A 11 2.93 3.32 -6.68
CA PHE A 11 2.43 2.91 -5.36
C PHE A 11 2.35 4.10 -4.40
N LYS A 12 3.40 4.94 -4.37
CA LYS A 12 3.45 6.18 -3.60
C LYS A 12 2.36 7.15 -4.02
N GLN A 13 2.20 7.39 -5.32
CA GLN A 13 1.18 8.29 -5.83
C GLN A 13 -0.22 7.79 -5.46
N CYS A 14 -0.50 6.50 -5.65
CA CYS A 14 -1.76 5.89 -5.23
C CYS A 14 -2.05 6.11 -3.74
N PHE A 15 -1.03 6.00 -2.88
CA PHE A 15 -1.21 6.25 -1.45
C PHE A 15 -1.48 7.73 -1.14
N LYS A 16 -0.76 8.66 -1.80
CA LYS A 16 -1.01 10.10 -1.66
C LYS A 16 -2.40 10.50 -2.15
N ASP A 17 -2.88 9.90 -3.23
CA ASP A 17 -4.25 10.11 -3.70
C ASP A 17 -5.26 9.70 -2.63
N ILE A 18 -5.04 8.56 -1.96
CA ILE A 18 -5.87 8.11 -0.83
C ILE A 18 -5.78 9.08 0.36
N ILE A 19 -4.60 9.58 0.71
CA ILE A 19 -4.48 10.61 1.75
C ILE A 19 -5.35 11.82 1.38
N ASN A 20 -5.28 12.29 0.14
CA ASN A 20 -6.06 13.43 -0.34
C ASN A 20 -7.58 13.14 -0.38
N GLU A 21 -8.01 11.87 -0.56
CA GLU A 21 -9.43 11.46 -0.42
C GLU A 21 -9.96 11.71 1.01
N TYR A 22 -9.13 11.50 2.04
CA TYR A 22 -9.51 11.66 3.46
C TYR A 22 -9.13 13.01 4.06
N SER A 23 -8.19 13.74 3.45
CA SER A 23 -7.71 15.04 3.91
C SER A 23 -7.43 15.96 2.72
N PRO A 24 -8.49 16.49 2.09
CA PRO A 24 -8.38 17.22 0.84
C PRO A 24 -7.56 18.51 0.99
N GLY A 25 -6.67 18.74 0.02
CA GLY A 25 -5.88 19.98 -0.05
C GLY A 25 -4.66 20.01 0.87
N ILE A 26 -4.37 18.90 1.57
CA ILE A 26 -3.12 18.75 2.31
C ILE A 26 -2.07 18.16 1.38
N GLU A 27 -1.06 18.95 1.06
CA GLU A 27 0.17 18.42 0.49
C GLU A 27 1.01 17.82 1.60
N VAL A 28 1.31 16.52 1.49
CA VAL A 28 2.11 15.80 2.48
C VAL A 28 3.52 15.52 1.90
N PRO A 29 4.56 16.20 2.42
CA PRO A 29 5.94 15.89 2.11
C PRO A 29 6.29 14.44 2.44
N ASP A 30 7.19 13.86 1.64
CA ASP A 30 7.68 12.48 1.83
C ASP A 30 8.41 12.30 3.18
N SER A 31 8.98 13.38 3.71
CA SER A 31 9.67 13.43 4.99
C SER A 31 8.74 13.55 6.21
N THR A 32 7.45 13.87 6.02
CA THR A 32 6.49 14.02 7.12
C THR A 32 6.34 12.70 7.87
N LYS A 33 6.31 12.76 9.21
CA LYS A 33 6.10 11.55 10.01
C LYS A 33 4.71 10.99 9.77
N TRP A 34 4.61 9.67 9.62
CA TRP A 34 3.34 8.98 9.41
C TRP A 34 2.30 9.33 10.48
N THR A 35 2.74 9.44 11.74
CA THR A 35 1.90 9.77 12.89
C THR A 35 1.40 11.22 12.91
N GLU A 36 2.01 12.11 12.14
CA GLU A 36 1.64 13.53 12.04
C GLU A 36 0.66 13.82 10.89
N ILE A 37 0.49 12.87 9.95
CA ILE A 37 -0.37 13.08 8.76
C ILE A 37 -1.84 13.22 9.16
N ALA A 38 -2.31 12.39 10.09
CA ALA A 38 -3.68 12.40 10.57
C ALA A 38 -3.82 11.67 11.91
N ASP A 39 -5.00 11.78 12.53
CA ASP A 39 -5.33 10.99 13.71
C ASP A 39 -5.29 9.47 13.44
N GLY A 40 -5.26 8.68 14.51
CA GLY A 40 -5.18 7.21 14.39
C GLY A 40 -6.33 6.59 13.61
N GLU A 41 -7.55 7.13 13.73
CA GLU A 41 -8.73 6.61 13.03
C GLU A 41 -8.63 6.83 11.51
N THR A 42 -8.21 8.02 11.10
CA THR A 42 -8.01 8.39 9.70
C THR A 42 -6.86 7.62 9.09
N ARG A 43 -5.75 7.44 9.82
CA ARG A 43 -4.63 6.59 9.40
C ARG A 43 -5.06 5.14 9.16
N ASN A 44 -5.94 4.59 10.01
CA ASN A 44 -6.54 3.26 9.80
C ASN A 44 -7.40 3.21 8.53
N LYS A 45 -8.22 4.24 8.29
CA LYS A 45 -9.06 4.33 7.07
C LYS A 45 -8.19 4.38 5.81
N ILE A 46 -7.12 5.17 5.81
CA ILE A 46 -6.15 5.27 4.71
C ILE A 46 -5.53 3.90 4.41
N LEU A 47 -5.02 3.20 5.43
CA LEU A 47 -4.38 1.88 5.25
C LEU A 47 -5.38 0.83 4.75
N ARG A 48 -6.61 0.83 5.27
CA ARG A 48 -7.68 -0.05 4.79
C ARG A 48 -8.03 0.23 3.33
N ARG A 49 -8.16 1.50 2.97
CA ARG A 49 -8.44 1.92 1.60
C ARG A 49 -7.33 1.51 0.64
N MET A 50 -6.07 1.61 1.08
CA MET A 50 -4.92 1.15 0.32
C MET A 50 -5.00 -0.35 0.06
N LYS A 51 -5.32 -1.14 1.08
CA LYS A 51 -5.50 -2.59 0.94
C LYS A 51 -6.58 -2.94 -0.09
N GLU A 52 -7.76 -2.33 0.03
CA GLU A 52 -8.87 -2.53 -0.92
C GLU A 52 -8.45 -2.18 -2.35
N ARG A 53 -7.76 -1.05 -2.55
CA ARG A 53 -7.33 -0.63 -3.90
C ARG A 53 -6.28 -1.59 -4.47
N MET A 54 -5.34 -2.08 -3.66
CA MET A 54 -4.37 -3.08 -4.10
C MET A 54 -5.03 -4.40 -4.51
N GLU A 55 -6.02 -4.85 -3.74
CA GLU A 55 -6.76 -6.07 -4.04
C GLU A 55 -7.59 -5.95 -5.32
N VAL A 56 -8.33 -4.85 -5.49
CA VAL A 56 -9.15 -4.61 -6.69
C VAL A 56 -8.30 -4.48 -7.95
N GLU A 57 -7.18 -3.76 -7.90
CA GLU A 57 -6.39 -3.45 -9.09
C GLU A 57 -5.41 -4.56 -9.50
N TYR A 58 -4.80 -5.22 -8.51
CA TYR A 58 -3.74 -6.19 -8.75
C TYR A 58 -4.17 -7.63 -8.43
N GLY A 59 -5.32 -7.82 -7.77
CA GLY A 59 -5.80 -9.13 -7.34
C GLY A 59 -4.97 -9.73 -6.21
N VAL A 60 -4.31 -8.88 -5.41
CA VAL A 60 -3.40 -9.27 -4.34
C VAL A 60 -3.75 -8.51 -3.07
N GLU A 61 -3.96 -9.24 -1.98
CA GLU A 61 -4.21 -8.65 -0.67
C GLU A 61 -2.92 -8.03 -0.11
N LEU A 62 -2.96 -6.74 0.21
CA LEU A 62 -1.88 -6.10 0.96
C LEU A 62 -1.94 -6.52 2.43
N VAL A 63 -0.91 -7.22 2.89
CA VAL A 63 -0.75 -7.58 4.30
C VAL A 63 -0.12 -6.41 5.05
N ILE A 64 -0.84 -5.83 6.01
CA ILE A 64 -0.37 -4.72 6.84
C ILE A 64 -0.18 -5.23 8.26
N ALA A 65 1.06 -5.22 8.73
CA ALA A 65 1.39 -5.67 10.07
C ALA A 65 0.91 -4.65 11.15
N PRO A 66 0.49 -5.09 12.35
CA PRO A 66 -0.06 -4.21 13.37
C PRO A 66 0.84 -3.02 13.79
N GLU A 67 2.15 -3.19 13.72
CA GLU A 67 3.13 -2.15 14.03
C GLU A 67 3.10 -0.97 13.05
N ILE A 68 2.60 -1.19 11.81
CA ILE A 68 2.54 -0.15 10.77
C ILE A 68 1.59 0.99 11.17
N TYR A 69 0.53 0.70 11.92
CA TYR A 69 -0.47 1.70 12.29
C TYR A 69 0.11 2.84 13.13
N ASN A 70 1.14 2.59 13.95
CA ASN A 70 1.77 3.59 14.82
C ASN A 70 3.28 3.71 14.61
N LEU A 71 3.76 3.29 13.43
CA LEU A 71 5.18 3.31 13.13
C LEU A 71 5.71 4.76 13.11
N ASP A 72 6.67 5.07 13.97
CA ASP A 72 7.36 6.36 13.99
C ASP A 72 8.41 6.40 12.87
N THR A 73 7.96 6.69 11.66
CA THR A 73 8.81 6.81 10.46
C THR A 73 8.25 7.88 9.52
N SER A 74 9.06 8.31 8.55
CA SER A 74 8.59 9.19 7.48
C SER A 74 7.58 8.49 6.57
N LEU A 75 6.73 9.24 5.89
CA LEU A 75 5.80 8.71 4.89
C LEU A 75 6.53 7.85 3.85
N GLU A 76 7.67 8.32 3.35
CA GLU A 76 8.49 7.54 2.41
C GLU A 76 8.98 6.21 3.00
N GLY A 77 9.46 6.23 4.26
CA GLY A 77 9.91 5.02 4.94
C GLY A 77 8.80 4.00 5.15
N LEU A 78 7.59 4.48 5.48
CA LEU A 78 6.39 3.66 5.56
C LEU A 78 6.05 3.04 4.19
N LEU A 79 6.01 3.86 3.14
CA LEU A 79 5.67 3.43 1.79
C LEU A 79 6.66 2.42 1.24
N ALA A 80 7.96 2.61 1.50
CA ALA A 80 8.99 1.67 1.09
C ALA A 80 8.77 0.29 1.71
N ARG A 81 8.42 0.23 3.00
CA ARG A 81 8.07 -1.02 3.69
C ARG A 81 6.81 -1.66 3.11
N LEU A 82 5.74 -0.90 2.94
CA LEU A 82 4.49 -1.40 2.38
C LEU A 82 4.66 -1.92 0.94
N HIS A 83 5.39 -1.19 0.11
CA HIS A 83 5.68 -1.59 -1.27
C HIS A 83 6.54 -2.86 -1.33
N HIS A 84 7.51 -3.00 -0.42
CA HIS A 84 8.31 -4.23 -0.31
C HIS A 84 7.45 -5.44 0.08
N VAL A 85 6.58 -5.30 1.08
CA VAL A 85 5.63 -6.35 1.48
C VAL A 85 4.72 -6.70 0.31
N PHE A 86 4.10 -5.71 -0.32
CA PHE A 86 3.24 -5.90 -1.49
C PHE A 86 3.97 -6.63 -2.62
N SER A 87 5.19 -6.20 -2.94
CA SER A 87 6.00 -6.81 -4.01
C SER A 87 6.29 -8.29 -3.76
N THR A 88 6.57 -8.63 -2.50
CA THR A 88 6.83 -10.02 -2.09
C THR A 88 5.58 -10.87 -2.23
N VAL A 89 4.43 -10.40 -1.71
CA VAL A 89 3.14 -11.12 -1.84
C VAL A 89 2.72 -11.25 -3.30
N TYR A 90 2.82 -10.17 -4.08
CA TYR A 90 2.50 -10.18 -5.51
C TYR A 90 3.32 -11.24 -6.27
N LEU A 91 4.63 -11.33 -6.00
CA LEU A 91 5.49 -12.32 -6.66
C LEU A 91 5.09 -13.75 -6.27
N MET A 92 4.81 -14.00 -4.99
CA MET A 92 4.36 -15.31 -4.51
C MET A 92 3.06 -15.75 -5.19
N GLU A 93 2.07 -14.87 -5.28
CA GLU A 93 0.80 -15.15 -5.98
C GLU A 93 1.02 -15.46 -7.46
N ARG A 94 1.91 -14.73 -8.14
CA ARG A 94 2.23 -15.00 -9.56
C ARG A 94 2.95 -16.33 -9.77
N ILE A 95 3.77 -16.75 -8.82
CA ILE A 95 4.41 -18.08 -8.85
C ILE A 95 3.32 -19.16 -8.66
N ASN A 96 2.44 -18.99 -7.68
CA ASN A 96 1.33 -19.91 -7.42
C ASN A 96 0.40 -20.05 -8.62
N ASP A 97 0.02 -18.94 -9.26
CA ASP A 97 -0.78 -18.93 -10.49
C ASP A 97 -0.12 -19.74 -11.62
N LYS A 98 1.20 -19.57 -11.81
CA LYS A 98 1.97 -20.32 -12.82
C LYS A 98 2.04 -21.82 -12.52
N ILE A 99 2.16 -22.20 -11.24
CA ILE A 99 2.16 -23.60 -10.82
C ILE A 99 0.79 -24.22 -11.11
N ARG A 100 -0.30 -23.56 -10.69
CA ARG A 100 -1.68 -24.01 -10.92
C ARG A 100 -1.99 -24.15 -12.41
N ALA A 101 -1.57 -23.19 -13.23
CA ALA A 101 -1.77 -23.22 -14.68
C ALA A 101 -1.03 -24.37 -15.40
N ARG A 102 -0.03 -25.00 -14.77
CA ARG A 102 0.69 -26.17 -15.30
C ARG A 102 0.07 -27.50 -14.85
N GLN A 103 -0.82 -27.47 -13.85
CA GLN A 103 -1.50 -28.64 -13.31
C GLN A 103 -2.87 -28.89 -13.98
N HIS A 104 -3.28 -27.99 -14.88
CA HIS A 104 -4.45 -28.09 -15.75
C HIS A 104 -4.01 -28.19 -17.21
#